data_AF-A0A7W7I5B6-F1
#
_entry.id   AF-A0A7W7I5B6-F1
#
_cell.length_a   1.000
_cell.length_b   1.000
_cell.length_c   1.000
_cell.angle_alpha   90.00
_cell.angle_beta   90.00
_cell.angle_gamma   90.00
#
_symmetry.space_group_name_H-M   'P 1'
#
loop_
_entity.id
_entity.type
_entity.pdbx_description
1 polymer ?
#
loop_
_entity_poly.entity_id
_entity_poly.type
_entity_poly.pdbx_seq_one_letter_code
_entity_poly.pdbx_strand_id
1 'polypeptide(L)'
;MHETWIDAIFGTWGENRVDDHLTFGCRVGPVANSPAPAATLVDGGAATPDDPMFGQKLSREQGLSHPRLAEFWKVVDTILEHDALVRRHLYG
;
A
#
# COMPACT_ATOMS: atom_id res chain seq x y z
N MET A 1 -12.64 10.41 -11.30
CA MET A 1 -11.96 9.34 -10.55
C MET A 1 -10.48 9.42 -10.85
N HIS A 2 -9.67 9.61 -9.82
CA HIS A 2 -8.22 9.73 -9.91
C HIS A 2 -7.54 8.41 -9.56
N GLU A 3 -6.22 8.35 -9.73
CA GLU A 3 -5.40 7.25 -9.23
C GLU A 3 -4.73 7.65 -7.91
N THR A 4 -4.49 6.67 -7.06
CA THR A 4 -3.83 6.82 -5.76
C THR A 4 -2.87 5.66 -5.56
N TRP A 5 -1.71 5.93 -4.97
CA TRP A 5 -0.77 4.92 -4.53
C TRP A 5 -0.74 4.92 -3.02
N ILE A 6 -0.78 3.73 -2.43
CA ILE A 6 -0.72 3.52 -0.99
C ILE A 6 0.43 2.56 -0.72
N ASP A 7 1.46 3.07 -0.05
CA ASP A 7 2.56 2.28 0.47
C ASP A 7 2.39 2.14 1.99
N ALA A 8 2.55 0.92 2.50
CA ALA A 8 2.46 0.62 3.92
C ALA A 8 3.70 -0.12 4.37
N ILE A 9 4.40 0.48 5.32
CA ILE A 9 5.54 -0.12 5.99
C ILE A 9 5.04 -0.87 7.22
N PHE A 10 5.31 -2.16 7.26
CA PHE A 10 5.02 -2.97 8.42
C PHE A 10 6.29 -3.39 9.12
N GLY A 11 6.21 -3.52 10.44
CA GLY A 11 7.31 -3.90 11.30
C GLY A 11 7.01 -3.41 12.71
N THR A 12 8.03 -3.35 13.55
CA THR A 12 7.93 -2.86 14.91
C THR A 12 8.07 -1.35 14.96
N TRP A 13 7.05 -0.66 15.48
CA TRP A 13 7.04 0.79 15.63
C TRP A 13 7.09 1.22 17.11
N GLY A 14 7.61 2.41 17.37
CA GLY A 14 7.73 2.97 18.73
C GLY A 14 9.05 2.68 19.43
N GLU A 15 9.93 1.93 18.77
CA GLU A 15 11.31 1.67 19.18
C GLU A 15 12.28 2.22 18.13
N ASN A 16 13.56 2.38 18.49
CA ASN A 16 14.59 2.76 17.52
C ASN A 16 15.09 1.52 16.75
N ARG A 17 14.16 0.84 16.06
CA ARG A 17 14.38 -0.44 15.39
C ARG A 17 13.66 -0.45 14.04
N VAL A 18 14.35 -0.90 12.99
CA VAL A 18 13.83 -0.94 11.60
C VAL A 18 14.21 -2.22 10.85
N ASP A 19 14.85 -3.20 11.51
CA ASP A 19 15.37 -4.42 10.87
C ASP A 19 14.27 -5.41 10.47
N ASP A 20 13.07 -5.30 11.06
CA ASP A 20 11.89 -6.09 10.70
C ASP A 20 10.92 -5.33 9.77
N HIS A 21 11.33 -4.17 9.26
CA HIS A 21 10.51 -3.38 8.36
C HIS A 21 10.42 -4.04 6.97
N LEU A 22 9.22 -4.01 6.41
CA LEU A 22 8.95 -4.37 5.02
C LEU A 22 7.88 -3.44 4.46
N THR A 23 7.95 -3.14 3.17
CA THR A 23 7.04 -2.21 2.49
C THR A 23 6.23 -2.93 1.42
N PHE A 24 4.90 -2.86 1.55
CA PHE A 24 3.97 -3.17 0.48
C PHE A 24 3.56 -1.90 -0.25
N GLY A 25 3.19 -2.03 -1.53
CA GLY A 25 2.61 -0.96 -2.33
C GLY A 25 1.37 -1.43 -3.09
N CYS A 26 0.39 -0.55 -3.24
CA CYS A 26 -0.71 -0.76 -4.16
C CYS A 26 -1.05 0.51 -4.94
N ARG A 27 -1.60 0.31 -6.13
CA ARG A 27 -2.29 1.32 -6.92
C ARG A 27 -3.80 1.11 -6.75
N VAL A 28 -4.52 2.16 -6.42
CA VAL A 28 -5.98 2.24 -6.41
C VAL A 28 -6.43 3.18 -7.52
N GLY A 29 -7.36 2.74 -8.36
CA GLY A 29 -7.89 3.59 -9.42
C GLY A 29 -8.87 2.87 -10.34
N PRO A 30 -9.29 3.53 -11.43
CA PRO A 30 -10.19 2.94 -12.41
C PRO A 30 -9.62 1.63 -12.98
N VAL A 31 -10.49 0.64 -13.17
CA VAL A 31 -10.18 -0.60 -13.87
C VAL A 31 -11.23 -0.87 -14.94
N ALA A 32 -10.80 -1.47 -16.05
CA ALA A 32 -11.69 -1.74 -17.18
C ALA A 32 -12.89 -2.59 -16.73
N ASN A 33 -14.09 -2.22 -17.21
CA ASN A 33 -15.36 -2.92 -16.94
C ASN A 33 -15.80 -2.94 -15.46
N SER A 34 -15.26 -2.07 -14.60
CA SER A 34 -15.77 -1.88 -13.24
C SER A 34 -16.27 -0.43 -13.05
N PRO A 35 -17.47 -0.23 -12.45
CA PRO A 35 -17.92 1.10 -12.05
C PRO A 35 -17.21 1.62 -10.78
N ALA A 36 -16.50 0.75 -10.06
CA ALA A 36 -15.76 1.08 -8.84
C ALA A 36 -14.24 0.97 -9.07
N PRO A 37 -13.42 1.77 -8.36
CA PRO A 37 -11.97 1.60 -8.39
C PRO A 37 -11.57 0.26 -7.76
N ALA A 38 -10.43 -0.27 -8.17
CA ALA A 38 -9.85 -1.47 -7.55
C ALA A 38 -8.41 -1.20 -7.08
N ALA A 39 -8.04 -1.84 -5.98
CA ALA A 39 -6.67 -1.86 -5.48
C ALA A 39 -5.91 -3.02 -6.12
N THR A 40 -4.70 -2.76 -6.61
CA THR A 40 -3.83 -3.75 -7.23
C THR A 40 -2.41 -3.61 -6.68
N LEU A 41 -1.79 -4.72 -6.29
CA LEU A 41 -0.40 -4.71 -5.81
C LEU A 41 0.56 -4.17 -6.88
N VAL A 42 1.52 -3.40 -6.42
CA VAL A 42 2.68 -2.91 -7.17
C VAL A 42 3.93 -3.05 -6.28
N ASP A 43 5.09 -2.67 -6.80
CA ASP A 43 6.31 -2.65 -6.01
C ASP A 43 6.20 -1.61 -4.90
N GLY A 44 6.52 -2.01 -3.66
CA GLY A 44 6.43 -1.16 -2.48
C GLY A 44 7.47 -0.05 -2.51
N GLY A 45 7.06 1.18 -2.20
CA GLY A 45 7.94 2.33 -2.09
C GLY A 45 8.66 2.70 -3.40
N ALA A 46 8.08 2.34 -4.56
CA ALA A 46 8.70 2.54 -5.88
C ALA A 46 8.97 4.03 -6.21
N ALA A 47 8.19 4.94 -5.64
CA ALA A 47 8.36 6.38 -5.83
C ALA A 47 9.43 7.00 -4.90
N THR A 48 9.98 6.23 -3.96
CA THR A 48 10.88 6.73 -2.92
C THR A 48 12.25 6.06 -3.01
N PRO A 49 13.36 6.79 -2.82
CA PRO A 49 14.68 6.17 -2.66
C PRO A 49 14.70 5.15 -1.52
N ASP A 50 15.71 4.28 -1.52
CA ASP A 50 15.90 3.33 -0.43
C ASP A 50 16.36 4.05 0.83
N ASP A 51 15.72 3.71 1.95
CA ASP A 51 16.01 4.19 3.29
C ASP A 51 15.75 3.04 4.27
N PRO A 52 16.56 2.86 5.33
CA PRO A 52 16.34 1.82 6.34
C PRO A 52 14.92 1.77 6.90
N MET A 53 14.23 2.91 6.97
CA MET A 53 12.84 3.00 7.41
C MET A 53 11.88 2.15 6.56
N PHE A 54 12.11 2.03 5.25
CA PHE A 54 11.27 1.21 4.37
C PHE A 54 11.57 -0.29 4.48
N GLY A 55 12.69 -0.65 5.12
CA GLY A 55 13.17 -2.01 5.21
C GLY A 55 13.17 -2.74 3.86
N GLN A 56 12.64 -3.96 3.82
CA GLN A 56 12.49 -4.68 2.57
C GLN A 56 11.30 -4.16 1.75
N LYS A 57 11.56 -3.41 0.68
CA LYS A 57 10.55 -3.09 -0.34
C LYS A 57 10.20 -4.34 -1.15
N LEU A 58 8.96 -4.81 -1.04
CA LEU A 58 8.51 -6.01 -1.73
C LEU A 58 8.21 -5.71 -3.21
N SER A 59 8.67 -6.57 -4.11
CA SER A 59 8.11 -6.61 -5.46
C SER A 59 6.65 -7.04 -5.41
N ARG A 60 5.89 -6.76 -6.47
CA ARG A 60 4.52 -7.25 -6.63
C ARG A 60 4.41 -8.77 -6.38
N GLU A 61 5.31 -9.57 -6.95
CA GLU A 61 5.30 -11.04 -6.84
C GLU A 61 5.61 -11.50 -5.42
N GLN A 62 6.57 -10.84 -4.76
CA GLN A 62 6.86 -11.10 -3.34
C GLN A 62 5.65 -10.76 -2.47
N GLY A 63 5.01 -9.61 -2.71
CA GLY A 63 3.79 -9.20 -2.01
C GLY A 63 2.63 -10.18 -2.18
N LEU A 64 2.43 -10.70 -3.40
CA LEU A 64 1.37 -11.69 -3.70
C LEU A 64 1.53 -13.01 -2.94
N SER A 65 2.76 -13.39 -2.62
CA SER A 65 3.09 -14.63 -1.89
C SER A 65 3.35 -14.40 -0.40
N HIS A 66 3.32 -13.15 0.06
CA HIS A 66 3.71 -12.80 1.42
C HIS A 66 2.62 -13.19 2.44
N PRO A 67 2.96 -13.81 3.59
CA PRO A 67 1.99 -14.23 4.60
C PRO A 67 1.09 -13.11 5.14
N ARG A 68 1.59 -11.88 5.09
CA ARG A 68 0.93 -10.67 5.61
C ARG A 68 0.09 -9.91 4.59
N LEU A 69 -0.08 -10.45 3.39
CA LEU A 69 -0.87 -9.81 2.34
C LEU A 69 -2.29 -9.45 2.80
N ALA A 70 -2.93 -10.33 3.57
CA ALA A 70 -4.27 -10.08 4.10
C ALA A 70 -4.31 -8.89 5.07
N GLU A 71 -3.24 -8.64 5.82
CA GLU A 71 -3.13 -7.48 6.72
C GLU A 71 -2.92 -6.19 5.92
N PHE A 72 -2.13 -6.26 4.85
CA PHE A 72 -2.00 -5.15 3.91
C PHE A 72 -3.33 -4.73 3.30
N TRP A 73 -4.15 -5.68 2.85
CA TRP A 73 -5.47 -5.34 2.34
C TRP A 73 -6.38 -4.72 3.39
N LYS A 74 -6.34 -5.18 4.64
CA LYS A 74 -7.09 -4.52 5.72
C LYS A 74 -6.68 -3.08 5.94
N VAL A 75 -5.38 -2.76 5.83
CA VAL A 75 -4.89 -1.38 5.92
C VAL A 75 -5.43 -0.54 4.75
N VAL A 76 -5.34 -1.06 3.52
CA VAL A 76 -5.86 -0.38 2.32
C VAL A 76 -7.37 -0.15 2.44
N ASP A 77 -8.15 -1.16 2.81
CA ASP A 77 -9.58 -1.06 3.00
C ASP A 77 -9.92 -0.01 4.05
N THR A 78 -9.23 -0.03 5.20
CA THR A 78 -9.41 0.96 6.27
C THR A 78 -9.19 2.39 5.76
N ILE A 79 -8.12 2.61 4.98
CA ILE A 79 -7.83 3.93 4.39
C ILE A 79 -8.94 4.33 3.41
N LEU A 80 -9.33 3.43 2.50
CA LEU A 80 -10.35 3.72 1.48
C LEU A 80 -11.75 3.93 2.07
N GLU A 81 -12.05 3.32 3.22
CA GLU A 81 -13.34 3.44 3.90
C GLU A 81 -13.41 4.67 4.81
N HIS A 82 -12.32 4.99 5.52
CA HIS A 82 -12.36 5.96 6.61
C HIS A 82 -11.57 7.25 6.36
N ASP A 83 -10.58 7.26 5.45
CA ASP A 83 -9.80 8.45 5.18
C ASP A 83 -10.53 9.39 4.20
N ALA A 84 -11.08 10.48 4.73
CA ALA A 84 -11.85 11.44 3.94
C ALA A 84 -11.02 12.14 2.85
N LEU A 85 -9.70 12.31 3.06
CA LEU A 85 -8.83 12.95 2.08
C LEU A 85 -8.60 12.03 0.89
N VAL A 86 -8.23 10.77 1.14
CA VAL A 86 -8.03 9.76 0.09
C VAL A 86 -9.32 9.54 -0.68
N ARG A 87 -10.46 9.42 0.01
CA ARG A 87 -11.77 9.24 -0.62
C ARG A 87 -12.12 10.40 -1.54
N ARG A 88 -11.98 11.64 -1.06
CA ARG A 88 -12.25 12.84 -1.87
C ARG A 88 -11.35 12.87 -3.10
N HIS A 89 -10.05 12.60 -2.95
CA HIS A 89 -9.13 12.55 -4.09
C HIS A 89 -9.52 11.46 -5.10
N LEU A 90 -9.81 10.24 -4.63
CA LEU A 90 -10.12 9.10 -5.49
C LEU A 90 -11.40 9.33 -6.31
N TYR A 91 -12.45 9.86 -5.70
CA TYR A 91 -13.75 10.02 -6.36
C TYR A 91 -13.93 11.38 -7.07
N GLY A 92 -13.26 12.44 -6.61
CA GLY A 92 -13.43 13.82 -7.08
C GLY A 92 -14.41 14.58 -6.21
#